data_AF-A0AAX3WPT5-F1
#
_entry.id   AF-A0AAX3WPT5-F1
#
_cell.length_a   1.000
_cell.length_b   1.000
_cell.length_c   1.000
_cell.angle_alpha   90.00
_cell.angle_beta   90.00
_cell.angle_gamma   90.00
#
_symmetry.space_group_name_H-M   'P 1'
#
loop_
_entity.id
_entity.type
_entity.pdbx_description
1 polymer ?
#
loop_
_entity_poly.entity_id
_entity_poly.type
_entity_poly.pdbx_seq_one_letter_code
_entity_poly.pdbx_strand_id
1 'polypeptide(L)' 'MTDDDQSAAEMRGLLRYAQGLGLDEATVRKIYEAVGREAMVTGASDDTRMAEVRKRMLAAAGGS' A
#
# COMPACT_ATOMS: atom_id res chain seq x y z
N MET A 1 16.77 3.34 12.37
CA MET A 1 15.86 3.56 11.23
C MET A 1 14.48 3.76 11.84
N THR A 2 13.90 4.93 11.65
CA THR A 2 12.60 5.31 12.21
C THR A 2 11.46 4.79 11.34
N ASP A 3 10.27 4.62 11.93
CA ASP A 3 9.05 4.20 11.24
C ASP A 3 8.73 5.06 9.99
N ASP A 4 9.07 6.35 10.05
CA ASP A 4 8.95 7.29 8.94
C ASP A 4 9.84 6.94 7.73
N ASP A 5 11.07 6.50 7.98
CA ASP A 5 12.02 6.12 6.93
C ASP A 5 11.61 4.80 6.25
N GLN A 6 11.09 3.86 7.04
CA GLN A 6 10.49 2.62 6.55
C GLN A 6 9.26 2.92 5.70
N SER A 7 8.31 3.72 6.20
CA SER A 7 7.10 4.11 5.47
C SER A 7 7.43 4.82 4.16
N ALA A 8 8.45 5.69 4.15
CA ALA A 8 8.90 6.37 2.94
C ALA A 8 9.50 5.38 1.90
N ALA A 9 10.29 4.40 2.34
CA ALA A 9 10.84 3.37 1.48
C ALA A 9 9.74 2.46 0.90
N GLU A 10 8.77 2.07 1.72
CA GLU A 10 7.60 1.28 1.31
C GLU A 10 6.77 2.03 0.27
N MET A 11 6.46 3.30 0.53
CA MET A 11 5.71 4.15 -0.40
C MET A 11 6.41 4.27 -1.75
N ARG A 12 7.74 4.48 -1.76
CA ARG A 12 8.53 4.52 -3.01
C ARG A 12 8.44 3.21 -3.79
N GLY A 13 8.48 2.07 -3.11
CA GLY A 13 8.33 0.75 -3.73
C GLY A 13 6.93 0.54 -4.32
N LEU A 14 5.90 0.92 -3.57
CA LEU A 14 4.50 0.81 -3.99
C LEU A 14 4.21 1.71 -5.20
N LEU A 15 4.71 2.94 -5.24
CA LEU A 15 4.52 3.84 -6.38
C LEU A 15 5.17 3.28 -7.65
N ARG A 16 6.36 2.68 -7.56
CA ARG A 16 6.97 1.99 -8.70
C ARG A 16 6.13 0.82 -9.20
N TYR A 17 5.56 0.04 -8.28
CA TYR A 17 4.66 -1.06 -8.63
C TYR A 17 3.36 -0.55 -9.29
N ALA A 18 2.78 0.51 -8.74
CA ALA A 18 1.56 1.16 -9.21
C ALA A 18 1.68 1.70 -10.63
N GLN A 19 2.86 2.21 -11.01
CA GLN A 19 3.14 2.67 -12.37
C GLN A 19 2.92 1.55 -13.41
N GLY A 20 3.31 0.32 -13.09
CA GLY A 20 3.06 -0.85 -13.95
C GLY A 20 1.58 -1.24 -14.05
N LEU A 21 0.74 -0.75 -13.13
CA LEU A 21 -0.70 -0.97 -13.08
C LEU A 21 -1.51 0.22 -13.60
N GLY A 22 -0.87 1.34 -13.95
CA GLY A 22 -1.55 2.57 -14.38
C GLY A 22 -2.27 3.34 -13.25
N LEU A 23 -1.92 3.08 -11.99
CA LEU A 23 -2.54 3.75 -10.84
C LEU A 23 -1.82 5.05 -10.48
N ASP A 24 -2.59 6.06 -10.09
CA ASP A 24 -2.07 7.35 -9.61
C ASP A 24 -1.64 7.28 -8.13
N GLU A 25 -0.74 8.19 -7.73
CA GLU A 25 -0.21 8.26 -6.37
C GLU A 25 -1.29 8.44 -5.30
N ALA A 26 -2.37 9.20 -5.56
CA ALA A 26 -3.41 9.43 -4.56
C ALA A 26 -4.19 8.14 -4.28
N THR A 27 -4.46 7.34 -5.31
CA THR A 27 -5.05 6.01 -5.17
C THR A 27 -4.14 5.09 -4.35
N VAL A 28 -2.83 5.08 -4.61
CA VAL A 28 -1.86 4.27 -3.84
C VAL A 28 -1.83 4.68 -2.38
N ARG A 29 -1.72 5.99 -2.10
CA ARG A 29 -1.67 6.52 -0.73
C ARG A 29 -2.93 6.16 0.04
N LYS A 30 -4.11 6.34 -0.58
CA LYS A 30 -5.40 5.97 0.02
C LYS A 30 -5.46 4.49 0.41
N ILE A 31 -4.97 3.60 -0.45
CA ILE A 31 -4.93 2.16 -0.17
C ILE A 31 -3.96 1.86 0.98
N TYR A 32 -2.74 2.41 0.93
CA TYR A 32 -1.72 2.21 1.96
C TYR A 32 -2.21 2.64 3.35
N GLU A 33 -2.78 3.84 3.46
CA GLU A 33 -3.29 4.36 4.73
C GLU A 33 -4.51 3.59 5.25
N ALA A 34 -5.42 3.17 4.35
CA ALA A 34 -6.58 2.36 4.73
C ALA A 34 -6.15 1.01 5.31
N VAL A 35 -5.25 0.31 4.63
CA VAL A 35 -4.72 -0.98 5.10
C VAL A 35 -3.89 -0.79 6.38
N GLY A 36 -3.14 0.30 6.51
CA GLY A 36 -2.40 0.63 7.74
C GLY A 36 -3.32 0.77 8.95
N ARG A 37 -4.43 1.51 8.82
CA ARG A 37 -5.42 1.62 9.91
C ARG A 37 -6.08 0.29 10.25
N GLU A 38 -6.41 -0.53 9.25
CA GLU A 38 -7.00 -1.85 9.47
C GLU A 38 -6.02 -2.81 10.16
N ALA A 39 -4.73 -2.77 9.78
CA ALA A 39 -3.68 -3.54 10.43
C ALA A 39 -3.50 -3.14 11.91
N MET A 40 -3.60 -1.85 12.23
CA MET A 40 -3.58 -1.39 13.62
C MET A 40 -4.74 -1.94 14.44
N VAL A 41 -5.95 -2.02 13.86
CA VAL A 41 -7.14 -2.57 14.55
C VAL A 41 -7.02 -4.08 14.75
N THR A 42 -6.47 -4.79 13.77
CA THR A 42 -6.40 -6.26 13.76
C THR A 42 -5.12 -6.82 14.39
N GLY A 43 -4.12 -5.97 14.64
CA GLY A 43 -2.78 -6.40 15.05
C GLY A 43 -2.04 -7.18 13.95
N ALA A 44 -2.38 -6.96 12.68
CA ALA A 44 -1.78 -7.68 11.57
C ALA A 44 -0.30 -7.28 11.38
N SER A 45 0.54 -8.27 11.08
CA SER A 45 1.95 -8.05 10.77
C SER A 45 2.14 -7.20 9.51
N ASP A 46 3.30 -6.55 9.40
CA ASP A 46 3.71 -5.77 8.23
C ASP A 46 3.62 -6.56 6.91
N ASP A 47 4.03 -7.84 6.90
CA ASP A 47 3.90 -8.68 5.71
C ASP A 47 2.44 -8.85 5.26
N THR A 48 1.53 -9.09 6.22
CA THR A 48 0.09 -9.21 5.95
C THR A 48 -0.47 -7.88 5.45
N ARG A 49 -0.08 -6.77 6.09
CA ARG A 49 -0.43 -5.41 5.66
C ARG A 49 0.01 -5.15 4.21
N MET A 50 1.26 -5.45 3.88
CA MET A 50 1.82 -5.19 2.54
C MET A 50 1.24 -6.12 1.46
N ALA A 51 0.89 -7.36 1.80
CA ALA A 51 0.18 -8.26 0.89
C ALA A 51 -1.22 -7.70 0.54
N GLU A 52 -1.97 -7.23 1.53
CA GLU A 52 -3.30 -6.65 1.31
C GLU A 52 -3.24 -5.32 0.54
N VAL A 53 -2.22 -4.48 0.76
CA VAL A 53 -1.98 -3.27 -0.07
C VAL A 53 -1.85 -3.65 -1.54
N ARG A 54 -0.96 -4.60 -1.88
CA ARG A 54 -0.73 -5.02 -3.27
C ARG A 54 -1.99 -5.62 -3.90
N LYS A 55 -2.72 -6.45 -3.15
CA LYS A 55 -4.00 -7.03 -3.58
C LYS A 55 -5.04 -5.96 -3.91
N ARG A 56 -5.19 -4.94 -3.08
CA ARG A 56 -6.12 -3.83 -3.32
C ARG A 56 -5.71 -2.95 -4.50
N MET A 57 -4.41 -2.77 -4.73
CA MET A 57 -3.91 -2.09 -5.94
C MET A 57 -4.28 -2.88 -7.21
N LEU A 58 -4.06 -4.20 -7.22
CA LEU A 58 -4.47 -5.04 -8.36
C LEU A 58 -5.98 -4.95 -8.62
N ALA A 59 -6.80 -4.98 -7.57
CA ALA A 59 -8.24 -4.84 -7.68
C ALA A 59 -8.65 -3.46 -8.24
N ALA A 60 -7.99 -2.38 -7.80
CA ALA A 60 -8.25 -1.03 -8.31
C ALA A 60 -7.87 -0.88 -9.79
N ALA A 61 -6.79 -1.54 -10.24
CA ALA A 61 -6.35 -1.51 -11.63
C ALA A 61 -7.23 -2.34 -12.57
N GLY A 62 -7.77 -3.46 -12.10
CA GLY A 62 -8.63 -4.35 -12.88
C GLY A 62 -10.11 -3.94 -12.96
N GLY A 63 -10.51 -2.85 -12.30
CA GLY A 63 -11.89 -2.37 -12.24
C GLY A 63 -12.29 -1.37 -13.33
N SER A 64 -11.56 -1.29 -14.45
CA SER A 64 -11.85 -0.41 -15.59
C SER A 64 -12.75 -1.06 -16.63
#